data_AF-A0A7V9IXM3-F1
#
_entry.id   AF-A0A7V9IXM3-F1
#
_cell.length_a   1.000
_cell.length_b   1.000
_cell.length_c   1.000
_cell.angle_alpha   90.00
_cell.angle_beta   90.00
_cell.angle_gamma   90.00
#
_symmetry.space_group_name_H-M   'P 1'
#
loop_
_entity.id
_entity.type
_entity.pdbx_description
1 polymer ?
#
loop_
_entity_poly.entity_id
_entity_poly.type
_entity_poly.pdbx_seq_one_letter_code
_entity_poly.pdbx_strand_id
1 'polypeptide(L)' 'ASPTARAALGFEELLRDDVDAMARATRRLAKRQLTWLRRLAPELTLDATGREPPDLAREVVRRLG' A
#
# COMPACT_ATOMS: atom_id res chain seq x y z
N ALA A 1 3.54 -15.91 -15.77
CA ALA A 1 3.36 -14.46 -15.49
C ALA A 1 3.80 -13.62 -16.68
N SER A 2 3.04 -12.54 -16.97
CA SER A 2 3.37 -11.54 -17.99
C SER A 2 4.69 -10.82 -17.64
N PRO A 3 5.36 -10.16 -18.61
CA PRO A 3 6.59 -9.42 -18.34
C PRO A 3 6.44 -8.37 -17.22
N THR A 4 5.31 -7.66 -17.17
CA THR A 4 5.02 -6.66 -16.14
C THR A 4 4.79 -7.26 -14.77
N ALA A 5 4.12 -8.41 -14.70
CA ALA A 5 3.91 -9.11 -13.44
C ALA A 5 5.24 -9.60 -12.84
N ARG A 6 6.19 -10.05 -13.68
CA ARG A 6 7.53 -10.46 -13.21
C ARG A 6 8.36 -9.30 -12.67
N ALA A 7 8.14 -8.09 -13.20
CA ALA A 7 8.81 -6.89 -12.74
C ALA A 7 8.23 -6.32 -11.43
N ALA A 8 7.12 -6.87 -10.92
CA ALA A 8 6.53 -6.44 -9.67
C ALA A 8 7.45 -6.73 -8.48
N LEU A 9 7.48 -5.80 -7.52
CA LEU A 9 8.24 -5.95 -6.30
C LEU A 9 7.85 -7.23 -5.56
N GLY A 10 8.83 -8.06 -5.18
CA GLY A 10 8.59 -9.29 -4.43
C GLY A 10 8.33 -10.53 -5.29
N PHE A 11 8.17 -10.38 -6.61
CA PHE A 11 7.89 -11.52 -7.50
C PHE A 11 9.07 -12.48 -7.59
N GLU A 12 10.28 -11.95 -7.73
CA GLU A 12 11.53 -12.71 -7.80
C GLU A 12 11.86 -13.40 -6.47
N GLU A 13 11.58 -12.75 -5.34
CA GLU A 13 11.72 -13.34 -4.00
C GLU A 13 10.72 -14.47 -3.78
N LEU A 14 9.46 -14.30 -4.21
CA LEU A 14 8.43 -15.34 -4.13
C LEU A 14 8.80 -16.57 -4.96
N LEU A 15 9.38 -16.39 -6.15
CA LEU A 15 9.87 -17.51 -6.98
C LEU A 15 11.02 -18.29 -6.31
N ARG A 16 11.77 -17.65 -5.41
CA ARG A 16 12.86 -18.26 -4.64
C ARG A 16 12.41 -18.76 -3.26
N ASP A 17 11.10 -18.69 -2.96
CA ASP A 17 10.50 -18.98 -1.65
C ASP A 17 11.07 -18.12 -0.50
N ASP A 18 11.61 -16.94 -0.81
CA ASP A 18 12.14 -15.99 0.18
C ASP A 18 11.07 -14.96 0.59
N VAL A 19 10.04 -15.46 1.28
CA VAL A 19 8.90 -14.66 1.76
C VAL A 19 9.34 -13.53 2.68
N ASP A 20 10.40 -13.73 3.46
CA ASP A 20 10.93 -12.72 4.37
C ASP A 20 11.58 -11.55 3.62
N ALA A 21 12.35 -11.82 2.57
CA ALA A 21 12.89 -10.77 1.71
C ALA A 21 11.79 -10.00 0.99
N MET A 22 10.79 -10.71 0.45
CA MET A 22 9.59 -10.11 -0.14
C MET A 22 8.93 -9.15 0.86
N ALA A 23 8.66 -9.60 2.08
CA ALA A 23 7.99 -8.79 3.10
C ALA A 23 8.82 -7.55 3.49
N ARG A 24 10.16 -7.68 3.63
CA ARG A 24 11.06 -6.54 3.88
C ARG A 24 11.01 -5.53 2.73
N ALA A 25 11.03 -6.00 1.49
CA ALA A 25 10.97 -5.14 0.30
C ALA A 25 9.65 -4.37 0.24
N THR A 26 8.52 -5.05 0.44
CA THR A 26 7.18 -4.45 0.49
C THR A 26 7.07 -3.39 1.57
N ARG A 27 7.57 -3.65 2.79
CA ARG A 27 7.60 -2.65 3.88
C ARG A 27 8.40 -1.40 3.50
N ARG A 28 9.53 -1.56 2.82
CA ARG A 28 10.33 -0.42 2.34
C ARG A 28 9.57 0.41 1.30
N LEU A 29 8.87 -0.24 0.36
CA LEU A 29 8.04 0.46 -0.62
C LEU A 29 6.89 1.21 0.05
N ALA A 30 6.14 0.53 0.94
CA ALA A 30 5.04 1.14 1.68
C ALA A 30 5.51 2.35 2.50
N LYS A 31 6.66 2.25 3.20
CA LYS A 31 7.25 3.37 3.94
C LYS A 31 7.53 4.57 3.03
N ARG A 32 8.10 4.34 1.84
CA ARG A 32 8.34 5.43 0.87
C ARG A 32 7.03 6.04 0.36
N GLN A 33 6.05 5.22 0.00
CA GLN A 33 4.73 5.70 -0.43
C GLN A 33 4.09 6.58 0.64
N LEU A 34 4.07 6.13 1.89
CA LEU A 34 3.54 6.91 3.01
C LEU A 34 4.31 8.21 3.25
N THR A 35 5.64 8.19 3.15
CA THR A 35 6.46 9.42 3.25
C THR A 35 6.06 10.44 2.21
N TRP A 36 5.86 10.02 0.96
CA TRP A 36 5.43 10.93 -0.11
C TRP A 36 4.00 11.43 0.11
N LEU A 37 3.06 10.55 0.39
CA LEU A 37 1.65 10.91 0.60
C LEU A 37 1.47 11.90 1.75
N ARG A 38 2.19 11.71 2.88
CA ARG A 38 2.18 12.63 4.01
C ARG A 38 2.68 14.04 3.67
N ARG A 39 3.55 14.18 2.66
CA ARG A 39 4.06 15.47 2.20
C ARG A 39 3.13 16.12 1.18
N LEU A 40 2.46 15.32 0.36
CA LEU A 40 1.67 15.82 -0.78
C LEU A 40 0.25 16.21 -0.39
N ALA A 41 -0.43 15.42 0.45
CA ALA A 41 -1.83 15.62 0.77
C ALA A 41 -2.19 15.03 2.15
N PRO A 42 -1.60 15.57 3.24
CA PRO A 42 -1.88 15.07 4.58
C PRO A 42 -3.38 15.14 4.96
N GLU A 43 -4.12 16.11 4.44
CA GLU A 43 -5.56 16.31 4.64
C GLU A 43 -6.43 15.19 4.05
N LEU A 44 -5.92 14.46 3.05
CA LEU A 44 -6.62 13.32 2.45
C LEU A 44 -6.38 12.01 3.22
N THR A 45 -5.67 12.05 4.34
CA THR A 45 -5.38 10.84 5.12
C THR A 45 -6.65 10.23 5.71
N LEU A 46 -6.84 8.95 5.45
CA LEU A 46 -7.84 8.09 6.09
C LEU A 46 -7.12 7.05 6.95
N ASP A 47 -7.41 7.02 8.24
CA ASP A 47 -6.95 5.94 9.10
C ASP A 47 -7.83 4.71 8.88
N ALA A 48 -7.21 3.62 8.42
CA ALA A 48 -7.85 2.33 8.15
C ALA A 48 -7.66 1.33 9.32
N THR A 49 -6.95 1.71 10.38
CA THR A 49 -6.64 0.81 11.50
C THR A 49 -7.91 0.33 12.18
N GLY A 50 -8.16 -0.98 12.12
CA GLY A 50 -9.36 -1.60 12.72
C GLY A 50 -10.68 -1.20 12.06
N ARG A 51 -10.64 -0.69 10.82
CA ARG A 51 -11.82 -0.25 10.07
C ARG A 51 -12.02 -1.06 8.80
N GLU A 52 -13.28 -1.27 8.45
CA GLU A 52 -13.63 -1.99 7.24
C GLU A 52 -13.74 -1.02 6.04
N PRO A 53 -13.57 -1.50 4.81
CA PRO A 53 -13.68 -0.67 3.61
C PRO A 53 -14.99 0.16 3.52
N PRO A 54 -16.18 -0.36 3.89
CA PRO A 54 -17.41 0.44 3.90
C PRO A 54 -17.38 1.63 4.86
N ASP A 55 -16.64 1.55 5.97
CA ASP A 55 -16.50 2.66 6.92
C ASP A 55 -15.65 3.78 6.33
N LEU A 56 -14.61 3.42 5.59
CA LEU A 56 -13.75 4.37 4.89
C LEU A 56 -14.49 5.03 3.72
N ALA A 57 -15.30 4.26 2.97
CA ALA A 57 -16.12 4.80 1.89
C ALA A 57 -17.12 5.85 2.40
N ARG A 58 -17.80 5.58 3.53
CA ARG A 58 -18.71 6.56 4.16
C ARG A 58 -17.98 7.83 4.60
N GLU A 59 -16.77 7.69 5.12
CA GLU A 59 -15.92 8.83 5.50
C GLU A 59 -15.54 9.69 4.29
N VAL A 60 -15.21 9.08 3.15
CA VAL A 60 -14.96 9.82 1.90
C VAL A 60 -16.18 10.62 1.48
N VAL A 61 -17.36 10.00 1.46
CA VAL A 61 -18.62 10.70 1.10
C VAL A 61 -18.88 11.87 2.05
N ARG A 62 -18.64 11.71 3.36
CA ARG A 62 -18.80 12.76 4.36
C ARG A 62 -17.87 13.96 4.13
N ARG A 63 -16.65 13.73 3.64
CA ARG A 63 -15.67 14.81 3.35
C ARG A 63 -15.92 15.54 2.04
N LEU A 64 -16.62 14.89 1.10
CA LEU A 64 -16.97 15.46 -0.21
C LEU A 64 -18.33 16.19 -0.20
N GLY A 65 -19.08 16.11 0.90
CA GLY A 65 -20.29 16.93 1.15
C GLY A 65 -19.96 18.35 1.56
#